data_AF-A0A945IP08-F1
#
_entry.id   AF-A0A945IP08-F1
#
_cell.length_a   1.000
_cell.length_b   1.000
_cell.length_c   1.000
_cell.angle_alpha   90.00
_cell.angle_beta   90.00
_cell.angle_gamma   90.00
#
_symmetry.space_group_name_H-M   'P 1'
#
loop_
_entity.id
_entity.type
_entity.pdbx_description
1 polymer ?
#
loop_
_entity_poly.entity_id
_entity_poly.type
_entity_poly.pdbx_seq_one_letter_code
_entity_poly.pdbx_strand_id
1 'polypeptide(L)'
;MTKSRITSLIVHALAWIGTIFWGSVLIASVLGNFSGHVVLVVIVAFALGSAHALISITTNRGSSINVWLAVFVLVSDSLLGLFVDPKAFVLVGLAVVLFAAALLSYLEPDSDTIPA
;
A
#
# COMPACT_ATOMS: atom_id res chain seq x y z
N MET A 1 8.44 13.95 19.22
CA MET A 1 7.65 12.99 18.43
C MET A 1 8.19 11.61 18.74
N THR A 2 7.38 10.64 19.18
CA THR A 2 7.87 9.29 19.46
C THR A 2 8.18 8.56 18.14
N LYS A 3 9.13 7.61 18.17
CA LYS A 3 9.57 6.84 16.99
C LYS A 3 8.39 6.11 16.32
N SER A 4 7.48 5.55 17.12
CA SER A 4 6.20 4.95 16.67
C SER A 4 5.36 5.91 15.81
N ARG A 5 5.19 7.17 16.24
CA ARG A 5 4.42 8.18 15.49
C ARG A 5 5.04 8.51 14.14
N ILE A 6 6.37 8.56 14.06
CA ILE A 6 7.08 8.80 12.79
C ILE A 6 6.85 7.62 11.83
N THR A 7 6.98 6.39 12.31
CA THR A 7 6.73 5.19 11.48
C THR A 7 5.28 5.14 11.00
N SER A 8 4.31 5.41 11.87
CA SER A 8 2.89 5.50 11.49
C SER A 8 2.65 6.56 10.40
N LEU A 9 3.26 7.74 10.52
CA LEU A 9 3.14 8.78 9.49
C LEU A 9 3.76 8.37 8.16
N ILE A 10 4.90 7.66 8.19
CA ILE A 10 5.54 7.13 6.97
C ILE A 10 4.61 6.12 6.28
N VAL A 11 4.05 5.16 7.04
CA VAL A 11 3.09 4.19 6.51
C VAL A 11 1.89 4.91 5.92
N HIS A 12 1.33 5.89 6.62
CA HIS A 12 0.17 6.65 6.17
C HIS A 12 0.46 7.43 4.88
N ALA A 13 1.62 8.10 4.78
CA ALA A 13 2.03 8.84 3.60
C ALA A 13 2.23 7.93 2.37
N LEU A 14 2.95 6.81 2.55
CA LEU A 14 3.17 5.83 1.48
C LEU A 14 1.87 5.17 1.02
N ALA A 15 0.99 4.84 1.96
CA ALA A 15 -0.34 4.33 1.68
C ALA A 15 -1.18 5.32 0.87
N TRP A 16 -1.13 6.62 1.19
CA TRP A 16 -1.81 7.64 0.41
C TRP A 16 -1.26 7.79 -1.01
N ILE A 17 0.07 7.73 -1.18
CA ILE A 17 0.70 7.77 -2.50
C ILE A 17 0.16 6.64 -3.39
N GLY A 18 0.15 5.41 -2.88
CA GLY A 18 -0.38 4.28 -3.63
C GLY A 18 -1.90 4.36 -3.88
N THR A 19 -2.66 4.89 -2.92
CA THR A 19 -4.11 5.14 -3.09
C THR A 19 -4.36 6.12 -4.23
N ILE A 20 -3.63 7.23 -4.29
CA ILE A 20 -3.75 8.25 -5.33
C ILE A 20 -3.32 7.67 -6.69
N PHE A 21 -2.20 6.95 -6.72
CA PHE A 21 -1.71 6.31 -7.93
C PHE A 21 -2.77 5.36 -8.52
N TRP A 22 -3.24 4.38 -7.75
CA TRP A 22 -4.24 3.42 -8.24
C TRP A 22 -5.60 4.06 -8.50
N GLY A 23 -5.98 5.08 -7.73
CA GLY A 23 -7.15 5.92 -8.02
C GLY A 23 -7.05 6.63 -9.38
N SER A 24 -5.88 7.15 -9.73
CA SER A 24 -5.64 7.77 -11.04
C SER A 24 -5.72 6.76 -12.19
N VAL A 25 -5.20 5.54 -12.00
CA VAL A 25 -5.30 4.45 -12.97
C VAL A 25 -6.76 4.04 -13.16
N LEU A 26 -7.54 3.98 -12.08
CA LEU A 26 -8.97 3.70 -12.13
C LEU A 26 -9.72 4.78 -12.92
N ILE A 27 -9.47 6.06 -12.64
CA ILE A 27 -10.06 7.19 -13.37
C ILE A 27 -9.69 7.12 -14.86
N ALA A 28 -8.41 6.92 -15.18
CA ALA A 28 -7.95 6.78 -16.56
C ALA A 28 -8.62 5.61 -17.28
N SER A 29 -8.91 4.51 -16.57
CA SER A 29 -9.64 3.36 -17.11
C SER A 29 -11.07 3.69 -17.49
N VAL A 30 -11.78 4.42 -16.63
CA VAL A 30 -13.14 4.89 -16.91
C VAL A 30 -13.17 5.86 -18.09
N LEU A 31 -12.11 6.67 -18.27
CA LEU A 31 -11.95 7.58 -19.40
C LEU A 31 -11.55 6.89 -20.71
N GLY A 32 -11.37 5.57 -20.73
CA GLY A 32 -11.05 4.80 -21.93
C GLY A 32 -9.58 4.81 -22.35
N ASN A 33 -8.67 5.17 -21.44
CA ASN A 33 -7.22 5.27 -21.76
C ASN A 33 -6.52 3.91 -21.91
N PHE A 34 -7.18 2.79 -21.59
CA PHE A 34 -6.62 1.45 -21.76
C PHE A 34 -7.43 0.69 -22.81
N SER A 35 -6.82 0.30 -23.93
CA SER A 35 -7.45 -0.54 -24.94
C SER A 35 -7.11 -2.03 -24.70
N GLY A 36 -8.08 -2.92 -24.87
CA GLY A 36 -7.89 -4.38 -24.82
C GLY A 36 -8.19 -5.06 -23.47
N HIS A 37 -7.93 -4.41 -22.32
CA HIS A 37 -8.07 -5.07 -21.00
C HIS A 37 -8.66 -4.18 -19.88
N VAL A 38 -9.55 -3.22 -20.21
CA VAL A 38 -10.15 -2.26 -19.25
C VAL A 38 -10.65 -2.93 -17.97
N VAL A 39 -11.41 -4.02 -18.08
CA VAL A 39 -12.00 -4.72 -16.92
C VAL A 39 -10.92 -5.20 -15.95
N LEU A 40 -9.83 -5.80 -16.48
CA LEU A 40 -8.73 -6.28 -15.67
C LEU A 40 -8.01 -5.11 -14.98
N VAL A 41 -7.74 -4.02 -15.71
CA VAL A 41 -7.11 -2.82 -15.15
C VAL A 41 -7.96 -2.22 -14.03
N VAL A 42 -9.28 -2.13 -14.21
CA VAL A 42 -10.22 -1.67 -13.18
C VAL A 42 -10.16 -2.55 -11.94
N ILE A 43 -10.17 -3.87 -12.09
CA ILE A 43 -10.10 -4.81 -10.96
C ILE A 43 -8.78 -4.64 -10.19
N VAL A 44 -7.66 -4.62 -10.91
CA VAL A 44 -6.33 -4.46 -10.31
C VAL A 44 -6.22 -3.10 -9.60
N ALA A 45 -6.64 -2.02 -10.25
CA ALA A 45 -6.60 -0.68 -9.67
C ALA A 45 -7.50 -0.55 -8.45
N PHE A 46 -8.70 -1.13 -8.49
CA PHE A 46 -9.60 -1.13 -7.36
C PHE A 46 -9.05 -1.95 -6.19
N ALA A 47 -8.54 -3.15 -6.45
CA ALA A 47 -7.98 -4.02 -5.41
C ALA A 47 -6.75 -3.41 -4.74
N LEU A 48 -5.79 -2.93 -5.53
CA LEU A 48 -4.55 -2.34 -5.00
C LEU A 48 -4.78 -0.96 -4.39
N GLY A 49 -5.66 -0.14 -4.98
CA GLY A 49 -6.06 1.13 -4.38
C GLY A 49 -6.77 0.93 -3.03
N SER A 50 -7.66 -0.05 -2.94
CA SER A 50 -8.35 -0.39 -1.68
C SER A 50 -7.39 -0.95 -0.63
N ALA A 51 -6.42 -1.78 -1.02
CA ALA A 51 -5.41 -2.29 -0.09
C ALA A 51 -4.60 -1.14 0.54
N HIS A 52 -4.18 -0.17 -0.27
CA HIS A 52 -3.50 1.04 0.22
C HIS A 52 -4.39 1.89 1.13
N ALA A 53 -5.64 2.13 0.75
CA ALA A 53 -6.59 2.87 1.58
C ALA A 53 -6.81 2.17 2.93
N LEU A 54 -6.96 0.84 2.93
CA LEU A 54 -7.09 0.04 4.14
C LEU A 54 -5.86 0.17 5.04
N ILE A 55 -4.64 0.03 4.51
CA ILE A 55 -3.40 0.25 5.28
C ILE A 55 -3.44 1.61 5.97
N SER A 56 -3.76 2.67 5.23
CA SER A 56 -3.86 4.04 5.76
C SER A 56 -4.84 4.14 6.94
N ILE A 57 -6.02 3.53 6.81
CA ILE A 57 -7.07 3.52 7.85
C ILE A 57 -6.65 2.69 9.08
N THR A 58 -5.99 1.55 8.87
CA THR A 58 -5.67 0.60 9.94
C THR A 58 -4.30 0.82 10.56
N THR A 59 -3.47 1.72 10.02
CA THR A 59 -2.11 2.03 10.52
C THR A 59 -2.09 2.36 12.01
N ASN A 60 -3.05 3.14 12.50
CA ASN A 60 -3.09 3.58 13.91
C ASN A 60 -3.49 2.48 14.91
N ARG A 61 -3.85 1.27 14.45
CA ARG A 61 -4.34 0.20 15.31
C ARG A 61 -3.26 -0.82 15.71
N GLY A 62 -2.01 -0.65 15.26
CA GLY A 62 -0.93 -1.60 15.55
C GLY A 62 -1.23 -3.04 15.12
N SER A 63 -2.13 -3.23 14.15
CA SER A 63 -2.67 -4.54 13.79
C SER A 63 -1.79 -5.24 12.74
N SER A 64 -1.65 -6.55 12.88
CA SER A 64 -0.98 -7.41 11.90
C SER A 64 -1.61 -7.35 10.51
N ILE A 65 -2.85 -6.86 10.39
CA ILE A 65 -3.51 -6.64 9.10
C ILE A 65 -2.74 -5.66 8.21
N ASN A 66 -2.07 -4.65 8.78
CA ASN A 66 -1.25 -3.71 8.00
C ASN A 66 -0.06 -4.42 7.35
N VAL A 67 0.54 -5.36 8.07
CA VAL A 67 1.67 -6.16 7.57
C VAL A 67 1.20 -7.03 6.42
N TRP A 68 0.07 -7.74 6.57
CA TRP A 68 -0.46 -8.60 5.52
C TRP A 68 -0.93 -7.83 4.28
N LEU A 69 -1.54 -6.66 4.46
CA LEU A 69 -1.89 -5.78 3.35
C LEU A 69 -0.64 -5.25 2.63
N ALA A 70 0.42 -4.90 3.37
CA ALA A 70 1.69 -4.48 2.77
C ALA A 70 2.37 -5.62 2.01
N VAL A 71 2.31 -6.86 2.52
CA VAL A 71 2.76 -8.06 1.79
C VAL A 71 1.95 -8.26 0.51
N PHE A 72 0.62 -8.13 0.57
CA PHE A 72 -0.24 -8.25 -0.59
C PHE A 72 0.13 -7.23 -1.68
N VAL A 73 0.34 -5.96 -1.30
CA VAL A 73 0.80 -4.91 -2.22
C VAL A 73 2.17 -5.25 -2.80
N LEU A 74 3.15 -5.63 -1.97
CA LEU A 74 4.50 -5.96 -2.41
C LEU A 74 4.54 -7.12 -3.41
N VAL A 75 3.78 -8.20 -3.13
CA VAL A 75 3.68 -9.35 -4.04
C VAL A 75 3.02 -8.93 -5.35
N SER A 76 1.92 -8.18 -5.28
CA SER A 76 1.19 -7.75 -6.47
C SER A 76 2.04 -6.84 -7.36
N ASP A 77 2.74 -5.86 -6.79
CA ASP A 77 3.63 -4.97 -7.53
C ASP A 77 4.82 -5.74 -8.13
N SER A 78 5.32 -6.76 -7.44
CA SER A 78 6.36 -7.64 -7.96
C SER A 78 5.88 -8.46 -9.16
N LEU A 79 4.65 -8.98 -9.10
CA LEU A 79 4.04 -9.67 -10.23
C LEU A 79 3.85 -8.74 -11.42
N LEU A 80 3.46 -7.48 -11.19
CA LEU A 80 3.38 -6.47 -12.26
C LEU A 80 4.76 -6.19 -12.89
N GLY A 81 5.81 -6.04 -12.08
CA GLY A 81 7.17 -5.86 -12.56
C GLY A 81 7.70 -7.03 -13.38
N LEU A 82 7.38 -8.26 -12.97
CA LEU A 82 7.83 -9.50 -13.63
C LEU A 82 7.06 -9.83 -14.91
N PHE A 83 5.74 -9.63 -14.91
CA PHE A 83 4.86 -10.15 -15.96
C PHE A 83 4.22 -9.07 -16.85
N VAL A 84 4.23 -7.81 -16.45
CA VAL A 84 3.56 -6.72 -17.20
C VAL A 84 4.58 -5.75 -17.80
N ASP A 85 5.32 -5.05 -16.96
CA ASP A 85 6.33 -4.07 -17.41
C ASP A 85 7.42 -3.94 -16.35
N PRO A 86 8.71 -4.14 -16.68
CA PRO A 86 9.81 -3.90 -15.76
C PRO A 86 9.83 -2.49 -15.13
N LYS A 87 9.24 -1.48 -15.77
CA LYS A 87 9.10 -0.14 -15.18
C LYS A 87 8.23 -0.15 -13.92
N ALA A 88 7.34 -1.12 -13.76
CA ALA A 88 6.53 -1.29 -12.55
C ALA A 88 7.36 -1.68 -11.31
N PHE A 89 8.64 -2.07 -11.46
CA PHE A 89 9.53 -2.30 -10.31
C PHE A 89 9.77 -1.05 -9.45
N VAL A 90 9.48 0.16 -9.96
CA VAL A 90 9.47 1.37 -9.14
C VAL A 90 8.44 1.25 -8.00
N LEU A 91 7.28 0.65 -8.26
CA LEU A 91 6.25 0.41 -7.24
C LEU A 91 6.74 -0.61 -6.20
N VAL A 92 7.47 -1.64 -6.62
CA VAL A 92 8.08 -2.64 -5.71
C VAL A 92 9.01 -1.97 -4.71
N GLY A 93 9.83 -1.02 -5.15
CA GLY A 93 10.71 -0.27 -4.24
C GLY A 93 9.92 0.46 -3.14
N LEU A 94 8.81 1.12 -3.51
CA LEU A 94 7.93 1.79 -2.55
C LEU A 94 7.22 0.79 -1.63
N ALA A 95 6.78 -0.34 -2.17
CA ALA A 95 6.12 -1.39 -1.42
C ALA A 95 7.06 -2.06 -0.39
N VAL A 96 8.35 -2.20 -0.69
CA VAL A 96 9.36 -2.66 0.28
C VAL A 96 9.46 -1.71 1.46
N VAL A 97 9.51 -0.39 1.20
CA VAL A 97 9.56 0.62 2.27
C VAL A 97 8.27 0.60 3.10
N LEU A 98 7.12 0.50 2.44
CA LEU A 98 5.82 0.39 3.11
C LEU A 98 5.74 -0.86 4.00
N PHE A 99 6.20 -2.01 3.50
CA PHE A 99 6.25 -3.25 4.26
C PHE A 99 7.19 -3.15 5.46
N ALA A 100 8.40 -2.64 5.28
CA ALA A 100 9.35 -2.47 6.37
C ALA A 100 8.81 -1.53 7.46
N ALA A 101 8.17 -0.42 7.05
CA ALA A 101 7.55 0.52 7.99
C ALA A 101 6.33 -0.10 8.70
N ALA A 102 5.47 -0.83 8.00
CA ALA A 102 4.34 -1.53 8.59
C ALA A 102 4.78 -2.62 9.58
N LEU A 103 5.82 -3.39 9.23
CA LEU A 103 6.40 -4.41 10.10
C LEU A 103 7.01 -3.78 11.34
N LEU A 104 7.79 -2.70 11.18
CA LEU A 104 8.39 -2.00 12.31
C LEU A 104 7.32 -1.43 13.25
N SER A 105 6.25 -0.83 12.70
CA SER A 105 5.12 -0.33 13.48
C SER A 105 4.37 -1.42 14.23
N TYR A 106 4.35 -2.65 13.72
CA TYR A 106 3.73 -3.79 14.37
C TYR A 106 4.60 -4.37 15.49
N LEU A 107 5.92 -4.43 15.29
CA LEU A 107 6.86 -4.99 16.25
C LEU A 107 7.15 -4.05 17.43
N GLU A 108 6.98 -2.75 17.24
CA GLU A 108 7.27 -1.71 18.25
C GLU A 108 5.98 -0.93 18.59
N PRO A 109 4.97 -1.56 19.21
CA PRO A 109 3.74 -0.89 19.61
C PRO A 109 4.04 0.17 20.68
N ASP A 110 3.37 1.33 20.62
CA ASP A 110 3.55 2.40 21.61
C ASP A 110 3.35 1.86 23.03
N SER A 111 4.37 2.04 23.89
CA SER A 111 4.38 1.68 25.31
C SER A 111 3.25 2.34 26.12
N ASP A 112 2.59 3.35 25.55
CA ASP A 112 1.49 4.12 26.16
C ASP A 112 0.16 3.32 26.22
N THR A 113 0.14 2.09 25.70
CA THR A 113 -1.05 1.22 25.65
C THR A 113 -1.07 0.08 26.67
N ILE A 114 -0.08 -0.01 27.57
CA ILE A 114 -0.12 -0.92 28.72
C ILE A 114 -0.69 -0.15 29.92
N PRO A 115 -1.99 -0.30 30.29
CA PRO A 115 -2.44 0.15 31.59
C PRO A 115 -1.69 -0.63 32.67
N ALA A 116 -1.13 0.10 33.63
CA ALA A 116 -0.51 -0.45 34.83
C ALA A 116 -1.51 -1.25 35.68
#